data_AF-A0A484B1D7-F1
#
_entry.id   AF-A0A484B1D7-F1
#
_cell.length_a   1.000
_cell.length_b   1.000
_cell.length_c   1.000
_cell.angle_alpha   90.00
_cell.angle_beta   90.00
_cell.angle_gamma   90.00
#
_symmetry.space_group_name_H-M   'P 1'
#
loop_
_entity.id
_entity.type
_entity.pdbx_description
1 polymer ?
#
loop_
_entity_poly.entity_id
_entity_poly.type
_entity_poly.pdbx_seq_one_letter_code
_entity_poly.pdbx_strand_id
1 'polypeptide(L)' 'MGKAIPDRWLNYRPIGERIAGTRFIAFKVPLRKNINESVDDEQLRLAPHSLLESVPNLGLIVDLTNTNRYYNPQASLLL' A
#
# COMPACT_ATOMS: atom_id res chain seq x y z
N MET A 1 -11.26 4.21 -19.68
CA MET A 1 -9.95 4.54 -19.06
C MET A 1 -10.10 4.40 -17.56
N GLY A 2 -9.60 3.32 -16.96
CA GLY A 2 -9.68 3.15 -15.50
C GLY A 2 -8.81 4.20 -14.83
N LYS A 3 -9.37 4.95 -13.86
CA LYS A 3 -8.57 5.85 -13.02
C LYS A 3 -7.40 5.04 -12.44
N ALA A 4 -6.18 5.43 -12.80
CA ALA A 4 -4.97 4.73 -12.39
C ALA A 4 -4.81 4.75 -10.86
N ILE A 5 -5.09 5.92 -10.26
CA ILE A 5 -5.02 6.17 -8.82
C ILE A 5 -6.45 6.20 -8.26
N PRO A 6 -6.73 5.54 -7.11
CA PRO A 6 -8.04 5.62 -6.46
C PRO A 6 -8.41 7.04 -6.01
N ASP A 7 -9.70 7.36 -5.97
CA ASP A 7 -10.17 8.65 -5.48
C ASP A 7 -9.68 8.91 -4.04
N ARG A 8 -9.17 10.12 -3.80
CA ARG A 8 -8.59 10.59 -2.51
C ARG A 8 -7.37 9.80 -2.03
N TRP A 9 -6.77 8.91 -2.83
CA TRP A 9 -5.60 8.12 -2.40
C TRP A 9 -4.40 9.00 -1.99
N LEU A 10 -4.24 10.16 -2.63
CA LEU A 10 -3.21 11.16 -2.32
C LEU A 10 -3.50 11.97 -1.04
N ASN A 11 -4.73 11.92 -0.51
CA ASN A 11 -5.11 12.65 0.70
C ASN A 11 -4.68 11.91 1.99
N TYR A 12 -4.19 10.68 1.86
CA TYR A 12 -3.81 9.83 2.99
C TYR A 12 -2.32 9.54 2.97
N ARG A 13 -1.71 9.54 4.17
CA ARG A 13 -0.36 9.03 4.37
C ARG A 13 -0.26 7.54 3.97
N PRO A 14 0.89 7.06 3.47
CA PRO A 14 1.09 5.66 3.11
C PRO A 14 0.75 4.67 4.22
N ILE A 15 1.41 4.85 5.38
CA ILE A 15 1.36 3.92 6.50
C ILE A 15 1.02 4.71 7.77
N GLY A 16 0.12 4.17 8.58
CA GLY A 16 -0.27 4.70 9.86
C GLY A 16 0.61 4.23 11.01
N GLU A 17 0.39 4.80 12.19
CA GLU A 17 0.99 4.29 13.42
C GLU A 17 0.30 2.99 13.86
N ARG A 18 1.02 2.19 14.65
CA ARG A 18 0.43 1.07 15.36
C ARG A 18 -0.69 1.56 16.28
N ILE A 19 -1.88 0.96 16.16
CA ILE A 19 -3.02 1.28 17.03
C ILE A 19 -2.68 0.82 18.45
N ALA A 20 -2.71 1.77 19.39
CA ALA A 20 -2.38 1.54 20.79
C ALA A 20 -3.14 0.33 21.37
N GLY A 21 -2.42 -0.53 22.10
CA GLY A 21 -2.98 -1.74 22.69
C GLY A 21 -3.24 -2.90 21.72
N THR A 22 -2.98 -2.76 20.41
CA THR A 22 -3.17 -3.83 19.42
C THR A 22 -1.88 -4.12 18.64
N ARG A 23 -1.91 -5.04 17.67
CA ARG A 23 -0.83 -5.21 16.67
C ARG A 23 -1.20 -4.67 15.29
N PHE A 24 -2.33 -3.96 15.17
CA PHE A 24 -2.82 -3.47 13.90
C PHE A 24 -2.14 -2.17 13.50
N ILE A 25 -1.80 -2.09 12.21
CA ILE A 25 -1.34 -0.89 11.51
C ILE A 25 -2.26 -0.71 10.31
N ALA A 26 -2.85 0.47 10.18
CA ALA A 26 -3.63 0.82 9.01
C ALA A 26 -2.71 1.44 7.94
N PHE A 27 -2.93 1.11 6.68
CA PHE A 27 -2.21 1.66 5.54
C PHE A 27 -3.18 1.82 4.35
N LYS A 28 -2.90 2.74 3.43
CA LYS A 28 -3.68 2.84 2.19
C LYS A 28 -3.30 1.72 1.23
N VAL A 29 -4.16 1.38 0.28
CA VAL A 29 -3.87 0.28 -0.66
C VAL A 29 -2.57 0.54 -1.44
N PRO A 30 -1.60 -0.40 -1.47
CA PRO A 30 -0.42 -0.26 -2.30
C PRO A 30 -0.77 -0.28 -3.79
N LEU A 31 0.02 0.42 -4.61
CA LEU A 31 -0.16 0.47 -6.06
C LEU A 31 0.97 -0.27 -6.78
N ARG A 32 0.64 -0.94 -7.88
CA ARG A 32 1.59 -1.55 -8.81
C ARG A 32 2.57 -0.51 -9.34
N LYS A 33 3.80 -0.97 -9.63
CA LYS A 33 4.98 -0.15 -9.95
C LYS A 33 4.68 1.04 -10.88
N ASN A 34 4.09 0.78 -12.04
CA ASN A 34 3.83 1.81 -13.05
C ASN A 34 2.89 2.94 -12.58
N ILE A 35 1.92 2.65 -11.70
CA ILE A 35 1.04 3.67 -11.13
C ILE A 35 1.70 4.35 -9.94
N ASN A 36 2.44 3.61 -9.14
CA ASN A 36 3.15 4.17 -8.00
C ASN A 36 4.24 5.17 -8.45
N GLU A 37 4.98 4.84 -9.51
CA GLU A 37 5.99 5.72 -10.12
C GLU A 37 5.41 6.94 -10.83
N SER A 38 4.12 6.92 -11.18
CA SER A 38 3.43 8.10 -11.74
C SER A 38 2.94 9.10 -10.69
N VAL A 39 3.17 8.84 -9.39
CA VAL A 39 2.88 9.79 -8.31
C VAL A 39 4.09 10.71 -8.14
N ASP A 40 3.90 12.01 -8.35
CA ASP A 40 5.01 12.98 -8.29
C ASP A 40 5.62 13.10 -6.89
N ASP A 41 4.78 13.11 -5.85
CA ASP A 41 5.23 13.16 -4.47
C ASP A 41 5.67 11.76 -3.99
N GLU A 42 6.99 11.56 -3.90
CA GLU A 42 7.57 10.29 -3.46
C GLU A 42 7.15 9.90 -2.05
N GLN A 43 6.86 10.86 -1.16
CA GLN A 43 6.43 10.60 0.21
C GLN A 43 5.02 10.04 0.29
N LEU A 44 4.22 10.24 -0.77
CA LEU A 44 2.87 9.68 -0.87
C LEU A 44 2.86 8.30 -1.53
N ARG A 45 3.96 7.84 -2.12
CA ARG A 45 4.05 6.54 -2.79
C ARG A 45 3.91 5.40 -1.78
N LEU A 46 3.34 4.28 -2.23
CA LEU A 46 3.33 3.03 -1.51
C LEU A 46 3.28 1.86 -2.49
N ALA A 47 4.41 1.21 -2.69
CA ALA A 47 4.49 -0.07 -3.37
C ALA A 47 4.40 -1.22 -2.36
N PRO A 48 4.00 -2.43 -2.79
CA PRO A 48 3.94 -3.58 -1.89
C PRO A 48 5.26 -3.91 -1.18
N HIS A 49 6.40 -3.85 -1.88
CA HIS A 49 7.71 -4.11 -1.27
C HIS A 49 8.05 -3.06 -0.19
N SER A 50 7.80 -1.78 -0.48
CA SER A 50 8.06 -0.68 0.46
C SER A 50 7.23 -0.82 1.74
N LEU A 51 6.03 -1.41 1.67
CA LEU A 51 5.23 -1.74 2.85
C LEU A 51 5.92 -2.80 3.74
N LEU A 52 6.46 -3.86 3.14
CA LEU A 52 7.16 -4.93 3.86
C LEU A 52 8.45 -4.41 4.52
N GLU A 53 9.19 -3.54 3.83
CA GLU A 53 10.40 -2.90 4.35
C GLU A 53 10.09 -1.92 5.49
N SER A 54 9.00 -1.15 5.37
CA SER A 54 8.63 -0.12 6.35
C SER A 54 8.02 -0.70 7.63
N VAL A 55 7.45 -1.91 7.58
CA VAL A 55 6.80 -2.57 8.72
C VAL A 55 7.52 -3.88 9.03
N PRO A 56 8.61 -3.84 9.82
CA PRO A 56 9.36 -5.04 10.16
C PRO A 56 8.48 -6.03 10.93
N ASN A 57 8.66 -7.33 10.68
CA ASN A 57 7.88 -8.43 11.27
C ASN A 57 6.39 -8.41 10.91
N LEU A 58 6.01 -7.88 9.75
CA LEU A 58 4.63 -7.96 9.25
C LEU A 58 4.26 -9.43 8.94
N GLY A 59 3.38 -10.01 9.75
CA GLY A 59 2.98 -11.42 9.63
C GLY A 59 1.72 -11.69 8.81
N LEU A 60 0.85 -10.69 8.65
CA LEU A 60 -0.42 -10.83 7.94
C LEU A 60 -0.87 -9.49 7.34
N ILE A 61 -1.30 -9.52 6.08
CA ILE A 61 -2.01 -8.42 5.42
C ILE A 61 -3.48 -8.84 5.26
N VAL A 62 -4.38 -7.99 5.71
CA VAL A 62 -5.82 -8.13 5.47
C VAL A 62 -6.22 -7.06 4.45
N ASP A 63 -6.34 -7.45 3.19
CA ASP A 63 -6.82 -6.56 2.12
C ASP A 63 -8.35 -6.50 2.14
N LEU A 64 -8.89 -5.31 2.40
CA LEU A 64 -10.33 -5.05 2.47
C LEU A 64 -10.86 -4.37 1.19
N THR A 65 -10.03 -4.27 0.15
CA THR A 65 -10.48 -3.76 -1.14
C THR A 65 -11.27 -4.84 -1.88
N ASN A 66 -12.48 -4.51 -2.35
CA ASN A 66 -13.28 -5.42 -3.18
C ASN A 66 -12.79 -5.42 -4.65
N THR A 67 -11.49 -5.62 -4.86
CA THR A 67 -10.85 -5.67 -6.18
C THR A 67 -9.43 -6.24 -6.08
N ASN A 68 -8.90 -6.76 -7.18
CA ASN A 68 -7.51 -7.23 -7.30
C ASN A 68 -6.66 -6.34 -8.23
N ARG A 69 -7.17 -5.16 -8.63
CA ARG A 69 -6.57 -4.33 -9.69
C ARG A 69 -5.36 -3.50 -9.26
N TYR A 70 -5.17 -3.28 -7.96
CA TYR A 70 -4.22 -2.29 -7.44
C TYR A 70 -2.80 -2.82 -7.36
N TYR A 71 -2.62 -4.07 -6.94
CA TYR A 71 -1.32 -4.73 -6.86
C TYR A 71 -1.47 -6.24 -7.04
N ASN A 72 -0.36 -6.94 -7.33
CA ASN A 72 -0.31 -8.39 -7.32
C ASN A 72 0.29 -8.85 -5.98
N PRO A 73 -0.49 -9.54 -5.11
CA PRO A 73 0.00 -10.04 -3.83
C PRO A 73 1.22 -10.98 -3.95
N GLN A 74 1.30 -11.76 -5.02
CA GLN A 74 2.36 -12.76 -5.24
C GLN A 74 3.65 -12.13 -5.76
N ALA A 75 3.55 -11.09 -6.59
CA ALA A 75 4.72 -10.38 -7.12
C ALA A 75 5.52 -9.64 -6.03
N SER A 76 4.92 -9.48 -4.85
CA SER A 76 5.47 -8.75 -3.71
C SER A 76 6.30 -9.64 -2.77
N LEU A 77 6.25 -10.96 -2.97
CA LEU A 77 6.91 -11.98 -2.14
C LEU A 77 8.16 -12.59 -2.80
N LEU A 78 8.53 -12.12 -4.00
CA LEU A 78 9.60 -12.65 -4.82
C LEU A 78 10.89 -11.81 -4.81
N LEU A 79 11.04 -10.91 -3.82
CA LEU A 79 12.25 -10.12 -3.60
C LEU A 79 12.77 -10.37 -2.19
#